data_AF-A0A1G9DIV4-F1
#
_entry.id   AF-A0A1G9DIV4-F1
#
_cell.length_a   1.000
_cell.length_b   1.000
_cell.length_c   1.000
_cell.angle_alpha   90.00
_cell.angle_beta   90.00
_cell.angle_gamma   90.00
#
_symmetry.space_group_name_H-M   'P 1'
#
loop_
_entity.id
_entity.type
_entity.pdbx_description
1 polymer ?
#
loop_
_entity_poly.entity_id
_entity_poly.type
_entity_poly.pdbx_seq_one_letter_code
_entity_poly.pdbx_strand_id
1 'polypeptide(L)' 'MKEYKRTPNQTKILEGMDKVYDKLIEFKKRMNSELVILKDNKITRVKP' A
#
# COMPACT_ATOMS: atom_id res chain seq x y z
N MET A 1 -4.15 12.92 23.42
CA MET A 1 -3.02 12.37 22.64
C MET A 1 -2.16 13.53 22.18
N LYS A 2 -0.84 13.48 22.33
CA LYS A 2 0.04 14.53 21.76
C LYS A 2 0.02 14.36 20.23
N GLU A 3 -0.41 15.37 19.50
CA GLU A 3 -0.29 15.39 18.03
C GLU A 3 1.17 15.62 17.66
N TYR A 4 1.85 14.55 17.26
CA TYR A 4 3.17 14.65 16.68
C TYR A 4 3.00 15.07 15.21
N LYS A 5 3.31 16.34 14.90
CA LYS A 5 3.36 16.82 13.52
C LYS A 5 4.45 16.07 12.77
N ARG A 6 4.09 15.53 11.59
CA ARG A 6 5.04 14.83 10.72
C ARG A 6 6.07 15.82 10.18
N THR A 7 7.33 15.40 10.10
CA THR A 7 8.35 16.16 9.41
C THR A 7 8.10 16.13 7.89
N PRO A 8 8.59 17.12 7.12
CA PRO A 8 8.47 17.10 5.66
C PRO A 8 9.04 15.83 5.02
N ASN A 9 10.09 15.25 5.61
CA ASN A 9 10.68 14.00 5.14
C ASN A 9 9.75 12.80 5.39
N GLN A 10 9.11 12.73 6.55
CA GLN A 10 8.12 11.69 6.85
C GLN A 10 6.93 11.76 5.90
N THR A 11 6.47 12.97 5.55
CA THR A 11 5.40 13.16 4.54
C THR A 11 5.82 12.61 3.19
N LYS A 12 7.01 12.95 2.70
CA LYS A 12 7.53 12.43 1.41
C LYS A 12 7.66 10.91 1.39
N ILE A 13 8.07 10.30 2.50
CA ILE A 13 8.19 8.84 2.61
C ILE A 13 6.80 8.20 2.47
N LEU A 14 5.79 8.72 3.18
CA LEU A 14 4.41 8.21 3.10
C LEU A 14 3.85 8.36 1.68
N GLU A 15 4.01 9.53 1.05
CA GLU A 15 3.60 9.74 -0.35
C GLU A 15 4.29 8.77 -1.32
N GLY A 16 5.56 8.44 -1.06
CA GLY A 16 6.30 7.43 -1.82
C GLY A 16 5.72 6.04 -1.64
N MET A 17 5.37 5.66 -0.41
CA MET A 17 4.74 4.38 -0.10
C MET A 17 3.36 4.25 -0.76
N ASP A 18 2.53 5.28 -0.71
CA ASP A 18 1.21 5.31 -1.36
C ASP A 18 1.33 5.05 -2.87
N LYS A 19 2.27 5.74 -3.54
CA LYS A 19 2.57 5.53 -4.96
C LYS A 19 3.05 4.11 -5.28
N VAL A 20 3.78 3.47 -4.37
CA VAL A 20 4.22 2.07 -4.56
C VAL A 20 3.03 1.13 -4.49
N TYR A 21 2.10 1.34 -3.56
CA TYR A 21 0.88 0.54 -3.46
C TYR A 21 0.01 0.66 -4.71
N ASP A 22 -0.22 1.88 -5.21
CA ASP A 22 -1.02 2.11 -6.42
C ASP A 22 -0.43 1.37 -7.63
N LYS A 23 0.87 1.55 -7.87
CA LYS A 23 1.57 0.89 -8.98
C LYS A 23 1.58 -0.62 -8.85
N LEU A 24 1.70 -1.16 -7.63
CA LEU A 24 1.63 -2.60 -7.39
C LEU A 24 0.26 -3.15 -7.78
N ILE A 25 -0.83 -2.48 -7.38
CA ILE A 25 -2.20 -2.90 -7.71
C ILE A 25 -2.42 -2.85 -9.22
N GLU A 26 -2.02 -1.77 -9.89
CA GLU A 26 -2.10 -1.64 -11.35
C GLU A 26 -1.32 -2.75 -12.07
N PHE A 27 -0.09 -3.01 -11.64
CA PHE A 27 0.73 -4.09 -12.18
C PHE A 27 0.05 -5.45 -12.02
N LYS A 28 -0.46 -5.76 -10.83
CA LYS A 28 -1.13 -7.03 -10.56
C LYS A 28 -2.35 -7.23 -11.45
N LYS A 29 -3.16 -6.18 -11.64
CA LYS A 29 -4.30 -6.16 -12.57
C LYS A 29 -3.87 -6.41 -14.02
N ARG A 30 -2.88 -5.66 -14.50
CA ARG A 30 -2.36 -5.80 -15.88
C ARG A 30 -1.82 -7.20 -16.15
N MET A 31 -1.16 -7.81 -15.17
CA MET A 31 -0.58 -9.14 -15.28
C MET A 31 -1.58 -10.27 -14.98
N ASN A 32 -2.83 -9.96 -14.63
CA ASN A 32 -3.84 -10.93 -14.17
C ASN A 32 -3.30 -11.89 -13.10
N SER A 33 -2.54 -11.34 -12.14
CA SER A 33 -1.79 -12.10 -11.16
C SER A 33 -2.30 -11.85 -9.74
N GLU A 34 -2.19 -12.86 -8.87
CA GLU A 34 -2.69 -12.76 -7.49
C GLU A 34 -2.00 -11.63 -6.70
N LEU A 35 -2.83 -10.85 -6.00
CA LEU A 35 -2.42 -9.91 -4.97
C LEU A 35 -2.70 -10.54 -3.60
N VAL A 36 -1.67 -10.62 -2.75
CA VAL A 36 -1.79 -11.16 -1.40
C VAL A 36 -1.77 -10.01 -0.40
N ILE A 37 -2.80 -9.93 0.45
CA ILE A 37 -2.97 -8.87 1.45
C ILE A 37 -3.21 -9.48 2.83
N LEU A 38 -2.84 -8.74 3.88
CA LEU A 38 -3.27 -9.02 5.23
C LEU A 38 -4.57 -8.26 5.49
N LYS A 39 -5.68 -8.98 5.69
CA LYS A 39 -6.99 -8.41 6.01
C LYS A 39 -7.54 -9.14 7.23
N ASP A 40 -8.00 -8.40 8.24
CA ASP A 40 -8.57 -8.98 9.47
C ASP A 40 -7.62 -9.98 10.15
N ASN A 41 -6.32 -9.66 10.16
CA ASN A 41 -5.24 -10.51 10.66
C ASN A 41 -5.12 -11.88 9.95
N LYS A 42 -5.65 -11.99 8.73
CA LYS A 42 -5.59 -13.19 7.89
C LYS A 42 -5.00 -12.87 6.52
N ILE A 43 -4.23 -13.81 5.98
CA ILE A 43 -3.69 -13.70 4.62
C ILE A 43 -4.83 -13.97 3.63
N THR A 44 -5.16 -12.99 2.80
CA THR A 44 -6.19 -13.07 1.77
C THR A 44 -5.56 -12.92 0.39
N ARG A 45 -5.97 -13.74 -0.57
CA ARG A 45 -5.54 -13.66 -1.96
C ARG A 45 -6.66 -13.06 -2.79
N VAL A 46 -6.35 -12.03 -3.57
CA VAL A 46 -7.28 -11.33 -4.46
C VAL A 46 -6.78 -11.54 -5.88
N LYS A 47 -7.64 -12.09 -6.74
CA LYS A 47 -7.40 -12.15 -8.17
C LYS A 47 -8.08 -10.92 -8.82
N PRO A 48 -7.38 -10.21 -9.73
CA PRO A 48 -7.95 -9.07 -10.46
C PRO A 48 -9.20 -9.40 -11.27
#